data_AF-A0A2E1WSZ5-F1
#
_entry.id   AF-A0A2E1WSZ5-F1
#
_cell.length_a   1.000
_cell.length_b   1.000
_cell.length_c   1.000
_cell.angle_alpha   90.00
_cell.angle_beta   90.00
_cell.angle_gamma   90.00
#
_symmetry.space_group_name_H-M   'P 1'
#
loop_
_entity.id
_entity.type
_entity.pdbx_description
1 polymer ?
#
loop_
_entity_poly.entity_id
_entity_poly.type
_entity_poly.pdbx_seq_one_letter_code
_entity_poly.pdbx_strand_id
1 'polypeptide(L)'
;MDSLVAPILNLRAYALALAVAGAACTSGSASVASQSVMDDVAESYVRLVLALGEHDADYVDAYYGPQEWRDQVTAEQLGLPTIAARADALIDRLGAFDPPGQELERLRYTYLTTQLGSLTARVDMLGGRTMTFDEESRALYDAVAPTNPGEYYLSILEELDNLLPPGGSISERFGWFQSGYVIPPDRLDAVFTRAIKECRERTLRQVELPDGENFVLEY
;
A
#
# COMPACT_ATOMS: atom_id res chain seq x y z
N MET A 1 55.90 -72.93 -10.13
CA MET A 1 55.76 -73.84 -11.28
C MET A 1 54.52 -73.40 -12.02
N ASP A 2 54.75 -72.88 -13.23
CA ASP A 2 53.86 -72.86 -14.40
C ASP A 2 52.52 -72.07 -14.31
N SER A 3 52.11 -71.21 -15.24
CA SER A 3 52.68 -70.70 -16.48
C SER A 3 51.66 -69.73 -17.12
N LEU A 4 52.17 -68.73 -17.88
CA LEU A 4 51.60 -68.17 -19.14
C LEU A 4 50.32 -67.27 -19.06
N VAL A 5 50.32 -65.97 -19.43
CA VAL A 5 50.41 -65.32 -20.79
C VAL A 5 49.19 -65.75 -21.65
N ALA A 6 48.27 -64.93 -22.21
CA ALA A 6 48.14 -63.51 -22.55
C ALA A 6 46.66 -63.13 -22.93
N PRO A 7 46.29 -62.18 -23.85
CA PRO A 7 45.50 -60.97 -23.54
C PRO A 7 44.23 -60.76 -24.42
N ILE A 8 43.74 -59.50 -24.44
CA ILE A 8 42.89 -58.83 -25.46
C ILE A 8 41.36 -58.99 -25.28
N LEU A 9 40.65 -57.88 -24.94
CA LEU A 9 39.74 -57.15 -25.84
C LEU A 9 39.07 -55.95 -25.14
N ASN A 10 39.40 -54.75 -25.64
CA ASN A 10 38.54 -53.58 -25.92
C ASN A 10 37.14 -53.53 -25.26
N LEU A 11 36.76 -52.38 -24.68
CA LEU A 11 36.12 -51.24 -25.39
C LEU A 11 35.44 -50.26 -24.40
N ARG A 12 35.92 -49.01 -24.38
CA ARG A 12 35.27 -47.70 -24.12
C ARG A 12 33.87 -47.66 -23.47
N ALA A 13 33.70 -46.86 -22.41
CA ALA A 13 32.78 -45.70 -22.41
C ALA A 13 32.89 -44.84 -21.13
N TYR A 14 33.25 -43.58 -21.35
CA TYR A 14 33.07 -42.35 -20.56
C TYR A 14 32.31 -42.40 -19.21
N ALA A 15 33.03 -42.10 -18.13
CA ALA A 15 32.45 -41.52 -16.91
C ALA A 15 32.74 -40.00 -16.92
N LEU A 16 31.70 -39.22 -17.22
CA LEU A 16 31.71 -37.77 -17.18
C LEU A 16 31.73 -37.31 -15.71
N ALA A 17 32.83 -36.70 -15.28
CA ALA A 17 32.84 -35.89 -14.07
C ALA A 17 32.23 -34.52 -14.40
N LEU A 18 31.23 -34.09 -13.64
CA LEU A 18 30.93 -32.66 -13.47
C LEU A 18 30.47 -32.41 -12.04
N ALA A 19 31.44 -32.05 -11.20
CA ALA A 19 31.22 -31.39 -9.94
C ALA A 19 31.08 -29.89 -10.21
N VAL A 20 29.86 -29.35 -10.08
CA VAL A 20 29.63 -27.92 -9.82
C VAL A 20 28.43 -27.82 -8.87
N ALA A 21 28.72 -27.86 -7.58
CA ALA A 21 27.79 -27.41 -6.53
C ALA A 21 28.49 -26.24 -5.83
N GLY A 22 28.10 -25.01 -6.16
CA GLY A 22 28.76 -23.83 -5.61
C GLY A 22 28.24 -22.51 -6.16
N ALA A 23 26.93 -22.26 -6.08
CA ALA A 23 26.36 -20.91 -6.22
C ALA A 23 24.91 -20.90 -5.72
N ALA A 24 24.69 -21.02 -4.40
CA ALA A 24 23.34 -20.90 -3.82
C ALA A 24 23.36 -20.21 -2.44
N CYS A 25 24.18 -19.17 -2.27
CA CYS A 25 24.22 -18.37 -1.03
C CYS A 25 24.34 -16.85 -1.28
N THR A 26 23.87 -16.32 -2.41
CA THR A 26 23.95 -14.86 -2.70
C THR A 26 22.62 -14.13 -2.57
N SER A 27 21.48 -14.83 -2.52
CA SER A 27 20.16 -14.19 -2.48
C SER A 27 19.79 -13.56 -1.14
N GLY A 28 20.40 -14.01 -0.03
CA GLY A 28 20.08 -13.51 1.32
C GLY A 28 20.60 -12.11 1.60
N SER A 29 21.84 -11.80 1.20
CA SER A 29 22.47 -10.52 1.55
C SER A 29 21.90 -9.32 0.78
N ALA A 30 21.47 -9.52 -0.46
CA ALA A 30 20.84 -8.47 -1.26
C ALA A 30 19.44 -8.12 -0.74
N SER A 31 18.64 -9.12 -0.35
CA SER A 31 17.31 -8.92 0.24
C SER A 31 17.38 -8.14 1.56
N VAL A 32 18.32 -8.49 2.45
CA VAL A 32 18.51 -7.76 3.72
C VAL A 32 18.94 -6.31 3.50
N ALA A 33 19.83 -6.06 2.53
CA ALA A 33 20.25 -4.70 2.20
C ALA A 33 19.08 -3.85 1.65
N SER A 34 18.27 -4.40 0.74
CA SER A 34 17.09 -3.72 0.21
C SER A 34 16.03 -3.45 1.29
N GLN A 35 15.83 -4.38 2.23
CA GLN A 35 14.94 -4.16 3.37
C GLN A 35 15.42 -2.99 4.25
N SER A 36 16.70 -2.96 4.61
CA SER A 36 17.28 -1.86 5.40
C SER A 36 17.12 -0.50 4.70
N VAL A 37 17.32 -0.44 3.38
CA VAL A 37 17.10 0.81 2.63
C VAL A 37 15.63 1.22 2.65
N MET A 38 14.69 0.29 2.48
CA MET A 38 13.25 0.59 2.55
C MET A 38 12.80 1.00 3.96
N ASP A 39 13.43 0.48 5.02
CA ASP A 39 13.17 0.89 6.41
C ASP A 39 13.61 2.36 6.63
N ASP A 40 14.83 2.69 6.23
CA ASP A 40 15.37 4.06 6.33
C ASP A 40 14.53 5.07 5.52
N VAL A 41 14.12 4.68 4.31
CA VAL A 41 13.28 5.51 3.45
C VAL A 41 11.89 5.69 4.06
N ALA A 42 11.29 4.63 4.61
CA ALA A 42 9.97 4.72 5.25
C ALA A 42 9.98 5.68 6.45
N GLU A 43 11.00 5.60 7.32
CA GLU A 43 11.14 6.55 8.43
C GLU A 43 11.30 7.99 7.91
N SER A 44 12.18 8.18 6.92
CA SER A 44 12.43 9.50 6.34
C SER A 44 11.17 10.08 5.69
N TYR A 45 10.38 9.25 5.01
CA TYR A 45 9.10 9.63 4.43
C TYR A 45 8.11 10.12 5.50
N VAL A 46 7.96 9.40 6.62
CA VAL A 46 7.06 9.84 7.71
C VAL A 46 7.48 11.21 8.25
N ARG A 47 8.79 11.44 8.45
CA ARG A 47 9.30 12.74 8.89
C ARG A 47 9.02 13.86 7.88
N LEU A 48 9.11 13.57 6.58
CA LEU A 48 8.75 14.55 5.54
C LEU A 48 7.24 14.84 5.49
N VAL A 49 6.40 13.82 5.72
CA VAL A 49 4.95 14.01 5.82
C VAL A 49 4.60 14.93 7.00
N LEU A 50 5.22 14.71 8.16
CA LEU A 50 5.08 15.61 9.31
C LEU A 50 5.56 17.03 8.98
N ALA A 51 6.69 17.16 8.29
CA ALA A 51 7.24 18.46 7.91
C ALA A 51 6.33 19.20 6.94
N LEU A 52 5.70 18.49 6.00
CA LEU A 52 4.70 19.07 5.11
C LEU A 52 3.43 19.47 5.86
N GLY A 53 3.03 18.71 6.88
CA GLY A 53 1.91 19.03 7.75
C GLY A 53 2.04 20.37 8.49
N GLU A 54 3.26 20.86 8.73
CA GLU A 54 3.50 22.21 9.26
C GLU A 54 3.13 23.33 8.26
N HIS A 55 3.04 23.01 6.96
CA HIS A 55 2.60 23.92 5.89
C HIS A 55 1.14 23.69 5.48
N ASP A 56 0.58 22.53 5.81
CA ASP A 56 -0.75 22.08 5.42
C ASP A 56 -1.38 21.27 6.55
N ALA A 57 -2.17 21.95 7.39
CA ALA A 57 -2.70 21.39 8.64
C ALA A 57 -3.61 20.16 8.42
N ASP A 58 -4.18 20.00 7.22
CA ASP A 58 -5.08 18.90 6.86
C ASP A 58 -4.34 17.73 6.18
N TYR A 59 -3.01 17.81 6.02
CA TYR A 59 -2.23 16.77 5.32
C TYR A 59 -2.08 15.48 6.13
N VAL A 60 -2.09 15.56 7.46
CA VAL A 60 -1.94 14.41 8.37
C VAL A 60 -3.17 14.27 9.24
N ASP A 61 -3.95 13.21 9.00
CA ASP A 61 -5.25 12.99 9.66
C ASP A 61 -5.14 12.22 10.99
N ALA A 62 -4.42 11.08 11.01
CA ALA A 62 -4.57 10.12 12.10
C ALA A 62 -3.26 9.64 12.78
N TYR A 63 -2.11 9.67 12.10
CA TYR A 63 -0.87 9.14 12.66
C TYR A 63 0.28 10.15 12.54
N TYR A 64 0.76 10.62 13.69
CA TYR A 64 1.85 11.59 13.78
C TYR A 64 3.20 11.00 14.23
N GLY A 65 3.29 9.68 14.38
CA GLY A 65 4.48 9.01 14.90
C GLY A 65 4.77 9.32 16.38
N PRO A 66 5.95 8.91 16.88
CA PRO A 66 6.45 9.29 18.20
C PRO A 66 6.47 10.81 18.40
N GLN A 67 6.18 11.28 19.61
CA GLN A 67 6.15 12.71 19.92
C GLN A 67 7.49 13.39 19.60
N GLU A 68 8.60 12.68 19.82
CA GLU A 68 9.95 13.17 19.56
C GLU A 68 10.17 13.51 18.08
N TRP A 69 9.51 12.81 17.16
CA TRP A 69 9.63 13.07 15.72
C TRP A 69 8.92 14.37 15.35
N ARG A 70 7.73 14.61 15.93
CA ARG A 70 7.01 15.88 15.75
C ARG A 70 7.85 17.04 16.27
N ASP A 71 8.34 16.95 17.49
CA ASP A 71 9.12 18.00 18.13
C ASP A 71 10.37 18.36 17.30
N GLN A 72 11.06 17.35 16.76
CA GLN A 72 12.21 17.54 15.87
C GLN A 72 11.83 18.24 14.57
N VAL A 73 10.76 17.80 13.92
CA VAL A 73 10.29 18.37 12.66
C VAL A 73 9.84 19.83 12.83
N THR A 74 9.06 20.12 13.88
CA THR A 74 8.63 21.49 14.20
C THR A 74 9.82 22.40 14.51
N ALA A 75 10.88 21.86 15.15
CA ALA A 75 12.11 22.61 15.41
C ALA A 75 12.97 22.84 14.15
N GLU A 76 12.98 21.91 13.20
CA GLU A 76 13.73 22.03 11.94
C GLU A 76 13.15 23.09 10.99
N GLN A 77 11.83 23.31 11.03
CA GLN A 77 11.12 24.31 10.19
C GLN A 77 11.50 24.22 8.71
N LEU A 78 11.47 23.01 8.15
CA LEU A 78 11.85 22.78 6.76
C LEU A 78 10.93 23.55 5.81
N GLY A 79 11.51 24.34 4.91
CA GLY A 79 10.75 24.98 3.83
C GLY A 79 10.38 23.99 2.71
N LEU A 80 9.31 24.29 1.99
CA LEU A 80 8.84 23.49 0.84
C LEU A 80 9.96 23.08 -0.15
N PRO A 81 10.92 23.95 -0.55
CA PRO A 81 12.00 23.55 -1.46
C PRO A 81 12.93 22.48 -0.86
N THR A 82 13.16 22.51 0.45
CA THR A 82 13.96 21.50 1.14
C THR A 82 13.21 20.19 1.28
N ILE A 83 11.90 20.25 1.53
CA ILE A 83 11.04 19.06 1.58
C ILE A 83 11.05 18.36 0.20
N ALA A 84 10.85 19.11 -0.89
CA ALA A 84 10.94 18.58 -2.26
C ALA A 84 12.30 17.91 -2.53
N ALA A 85 13.41 18.61 -2.26
CA ALA A 85 14.74 18.07 -2.51
C ALA A 85 15.03 16.79 -1.68
N ARG A 86 14.54 16.72 -0.44
CA ARG A 86 14.65 15.51 0.39
C ARG A 86 13.78 14.37 -0.16
N ALA A 87 12.57 14.66 -0.63
CA ALA A 87 11.68 13.67 -1.25
C ALA A 87 12.30 13.08 -2.52
N ASP A 88 12.83 13.93 -3.41
CA ASP A 88 13.52 13.50 -4.64
C ASP A 88 14.72 12.60 -4.32
N ALA A 89 15.51 12.96 -3.31
CA ALA A 89 16.63 12.13 -2.87
C ALA A 89 16.19 10.75 -2.33
N LEU A 90 15.01 10.65 -1.70
CA LEU A 90 14.47 9.36 -1.26
C LEU A 90 13.95 8.52 -2.43
N ILE A 91 13.32 9.16 -3.43
CA ILE A 91 12.91 8.51 -4.68
C ILE A 91 14.14 7.94 -5.40
N ASP A 92 15.20 8.73 -5.53
CA ASP A 92 16.47 8.30 -6.13
C ASP A 92 17.10 7.12 -5.37
N ARG A 93 17.06 7.18 -4.03
CA ARG A 93 17.56 6.07 -3.18
C ARG A 93 16.77 4.78 -3.36
N LEU A 94 15.45 4.86 -3.51
CA LEU A 94 14.63 3.68 -3.85
C LEU A 94 14.95 3.18 -5.26
N GLY A 95 15.02 4.08 -6.24
CA GLY A 95 15.31 3.74 -7.63
C GLY A 95 16.72 3.19 -7.90
N ALA A 96 17.62 3.25 -6.91
CA ALA A 96 18.99 2.75 -7.02
C ALA A 96 19.11 1.21 -6.95
N PHE A 97 18.02 0.50 -6.63
CA PHE A 97 18.00 -0.97 -6.64
C PHE A 97 16.74 -1.50 -7.31
N ASP A 98 16.84 -2.72 -7.85
CA ASP A 98 15.71 -3.37 -8.50
C ASP A 98 14.59 -3.68 -7.49
N PRO A 99 13.30 -3.58 -7.88
CA PRO A 99 12.19 -3.96 -7.04
C PRO A 99 12.39 -5.38 -6.48
N PRO A 100 12.14 -5.61 -5.18
CA PRO A 100 12.30 -6.92 -4.56
C PRO A 100 11.47 -8.01 -5.26
N GLY A 101 12.00 -9.23 -5.30
CA GLY A 101 11.31 -10.36 -5.93
C GLY A 101 10.18 -10.96 -5.09
N GLN A 102 10.19 -10.75 -3.76
CA GLN A 102 9.13 -11.22 -2.87
C GLN A 102 7.93 -10.29 -2.94
N GLU A 103 6.73 -10.85 -3.07
CA GLU A 103 5.52 -10.06 -3.37
C GLU A 103 5.25 -8.95 -2.34
N LEU A 104 5.34 -9.26 -1.05
CA LEU A 104 5.08 -8.26 0.00
C LEU A 104 6.12 -7.13 0.01
N GLU A 105 7.39 -7.46 -0.23
CA GLU A 105 8.47 -6.48 -0.34
C GLU A 105 8.32 -5.63 -1.60
N ARG A 106 7.88 -6.22 -2.71
CA ARG A 106 7.57 -5.53 -3.96
C ARG A 106 6.42 -4.54 -3.78
N LEU A 107 5.34 -4.95 -3.11
CA LEU A 107 4.22 -4.07 -2.78
C LEU A 107 4.67 -2.91 -1.89
N ARG A 108 5.52 -3.18 -0.90
CA ARG A 108 6.10 -2.14 -0.03
C ARG A 108 6.96 -1.15 -0.82
N TYR A 109 7.80 -1.63 -1.73
CA TYR A 109 8.61 -0.80 -2.62
C TYR A 109 7.72 0.11 -3.49
N THR A 110 6.70 -0.46 -4.12
CA THR A 110 5.74 0.30 -4.94
C THR A 110 5.01 1.34 -4.10
N TYR A 111 4.52 0.96 -2.92
CA TYR A 111 3.84 1.87 -2.00
C TYR A 111 4.70 3.07 -1.62
N LEU A 112 5.93 2.85 -1.17
CA LEU A 112 6.84 3.94 -0.78
C LEU A 112 7.16 4.87 -1.95
N THR A 113 7.38 4.31 -3.14
CA THR A 113 7.63 5.09 -4.36
C THR A 113 6.44 5.98 -4.69
N THR A 114 5.21 5.42 -4.71
CA THR A 114 3.98 6.17 -4.98
C THR A 114 3.72 7.26 -3.94
N GLN A 115 3.92 6.95 -2.66
CA GLN A 115 3.70 7.90 -1.56
C GLN A 115 4.68 9.08 -1.59
N LEU A 116 5.96 8.85 -1.93
CA LEU A 116 6.92 9.93 -2.12
C LEU A 116 6.55 10.80 -3.33
N GLY A 117 6.06 10.20 -4.41
CA GLY A 117 5.54 10.95 -5.56
C GLY A 117 4.36 11.84 -5.20
N SER A 118 3.41 11.33 -4.41
CA SER A 118 2.27 12.08 -3.87
C SER A 118 2.72 13.24 -2.98
N LEU A 119 3.72 13.02 -2.12
CA LEU A 119 4.32 14.08 -1.30
C LEU A 119 4.96 15.18 -2.16
N THR A 120 5.75 14.83 -3.18
CA THR A 120 6.33 15.81 -4.11
C THR A 120 5.24 16.60 -4.85
N ALA A 121 4.18 15.93 -5.31
CA ALA A 121 3.06 16.58 -5.96
C ALA A 121 2.34 17.58 -5.03
N ARG A 122 2.14 17.23 -3.76
CA ARG A 122 1.54 18.14 -2.77
C ARG A 122 2.45 19.34 -2.49
N VAL A 123 3.77 19.14 -2.39
CA VAL A 123 4.73 20.24 -2.24
C VAL A 123 4.66 21.20 -3.43
N ASP A 124 4.60 20.68 -4.66
CA ASP A 124 4.43 21.48 -5.88
C ASP A 124 3.14 22.32 -5.84
N MET A 125 2.03 21.71 -5.40
CA MET A 125 0.73 22.39 -5.28
C MET A 125 0.78 23.53 -4.25
N LEU A 126 1.39 23.30 -3.08
CA LEU A 126 1.60 24.34 -2.07
C LEU A 126 2.56 25.44 -2.57
N GLY A 127 3.46 25.09 -3.51
CA GLY A 127 4.30 26.02 -4.25
C GLY A 127 3.59 26.81 -5.36
N GLY A 128 2.29 26.59 -5.57
CA GLY A 128 1.46 27.31 -6.53
C GLY A 128 1.29 26.62 -7.89
N ARG A 129 1.79 25.39 -8.05
CA ARG A 129 1.54 24.59 -9.27
C ARG A 129 0.07 24.18 -9.32
N THR A 130 -0.57 24.42 -10.46
CA THR A 130 -1.92 23.93 -10.74
C THR A 130 -1.87 22.69 -11.64
N MET A 131 -2.72 21.71 -11.36
CA MET A 131 -2.91 20.50 -12.16
C MET A 131 -4.35 20.43 -12.65
N THR A 132 -4.60 19.68 -13.73
CA THR A 132 -5.96 19.24 -14.06
C THR A 132 -6.45 18.22 -13.04
N PHE A 133 -7.77 17.97 -12.98
CA PHE A 133 -8.34 16.98 -12.06
C PHE A 133 -7.68 15.60 -12.20
N ASP A 134 -7.50 15.11 -13.43
CA ASP A 134 -6.90 13.79 -13.68
C ASP A 134 -5.40 13.73 -13.37
N GLU A 135 -4.68 14.85 -13.53
CA GLU A 135 -3.28 14.93 -13.13
C GLU A 135 -3.14 14.92 -11.62
N GLU A 136 -3.95 15.71 -10.92
CA GLU A 136 -3.97 15.78 -9.46
C GLU A 136 -4.40 14.43 -8.86
N SER A 137 -5.50 13.85 -9.35
CA SER A 137 -6.02 12.59 -8.81
C SER A 137 -5.02 11.44 -8.99
N ARG A 138 -4.32 11.41 -10.13
CA ARG A 138 -3.25 10.45 -10.38
C ARG A 138 -2.06 10.69 -9.46
N ALA A 139 -1.64 11.93 -9.29
CA ALA A 139 -0.46 12.25 -8.51
C ALA A 139 -0.67 11.99 -7.01
N LEU A 140 -1.84 12.34 -6.46
CA LEU A 140 -2.13 12.25 -5.04
C LEU A 140 -2.67 10.88 -4.61
N TYR A 141 -3.50 10.25 -5.46
CA TYR A 141 -4.27 9.04 -5.10
C TYR A 141 -3.97 7.84 -5.99
N ASP A 142 -3.04 7.96 -6.95
CA ASP A 142 -2.73 6.93 -7.95
C ASP A 142 -3.98 6.43 -8.70
N ALA A 143 -4.95 7.33 -8.92
CA ALA A 143 -6.25 6.99 -9.47
C ALA A 143 -6.74 8.05 -10.46
N VAL A 144 -7.35 7.61 -11.56
CA VAL A 144 -8.08 8.48 -12.49
C VAL A 144 -9.45 7.89 -12.75
N ALA A 145 -10.45 8.76 -12.69
CA ALA A 145 -11.82 8.36 -12.97
C ALA A 145 -11.94 7.88 -14.43
N PRO A 146 -12.54 6.70 -14.67
CA PRO A 146 -12.79 6.26 -16.03
C PRO A 146 -13.79 7.19 -16.71
N THR A 147 -13.58 7.45 -18.01
CA THR A 147 -14.57 8.16 -18.83
C THR A 147 -15.54 7.14 -19.41
N ASN A 148 -16.82 7.28 -19.07
CA ASN A 148 -17.89 6.45 -19.60
C ASN A 148 -18.89 7.28 -20.43
N PRO A 149 -19.46 6.72 -21.51
CA PRO A 149 -20.48 7.40 -22.30
C PRO A 149 -21.81 7.45 -21.53
N GLY A 150 -22.75 8.28 -22.00
CA GLY A 150 -24.05 8.47 -21.33
C GLY A 150 -24.83 7.16 -21.17
N GLU A 151 -24.74 6.28 -22.17
CA GLU A 151 -25.41 4.98 -22.23
C GLU A 151 -25.00 4.04 -21.10
N TYR A 152 -23.75 4.14 -20.63
CA TYR A 152 -23.27 3.37 -19.48
C TYR A 152 -24.03 3.72 -18.19
N TYR A 153 -24.26 5.02 -17.97
CA TYR A 153 -25.02 5.45 -16.79
C TYR A 153 -26.51 5.11 -16.93
N LEU A 154 -27.06 5.17 -18.15
CA LEU A 154 -28.43 4.72 -18.41
C LEU A 154 -28.61 3.22 -18.10
N SER A 155 -27.65 2.36 -18.47
CA SER A 155 -27.75 0.94 -18.16
C SER A 155 -27.70 0.65 -16.65
N ILE A 156 -26.91 1.43 -15.89
CA ILE A 156 -26.91 1.34 -14.41
C ILE A 156 -28.26 1.76 -13.84
N LEU A 157 -28.88 2.81 -14.39
CA LEU A 157 -30.20 3.25 -13.96
C LEU A 157 -31.27 2.19 -14.28
N GLU A 158 -31.19 1.51 -15.42
CA GLU A 158 -32.08 0.39 -15.75
C GLU A 158 -31.89 -0.80 -14.80
N GLU A 159 -30.65 -1.16 -14.47
CA GLU A 159 -30.38 -2.21 -13.48
C GLU A 159 -30.96 -1.84 -12.11
N LEU A 160 -30.76 -0.61 -11.66
CA LEU A 160 -31.31 -0.11 -10.40
C LEU A 160 -32.84 -0.03 -10.42
N ASP A 161 -33.45 0.34 -11.56
CA ASP A 161 -34.90 0.35 -11.75
C ASP A 161 -35.50 -1.04 -11.53
N ASN A 162 -34.84 -2.09 -12.04
CA ASN A 162 -35.25 -3.49 -11.92
C ASN A 162 -35.05 -4.07 -10.51
N LEU A 163 -34.04 -3.60 -9.76
CA LEU A 163 -33.76 -4.08 -8.40
C LEU A 163 -34.71 -3.49 -7.35
N LEU A 164 -35.24 -2.30 -7.60
CA LEU A 164 -36.14 -1.62 -6.68
C LEU A 164 -37.59 -2.10 -6.86
N PRO A 165 -38.41 -2.05 -5.79
CA PRO A 165 -39.84 -2.32 -5.92
C PRO A 165 -40.49 -1.43 -6.99
N PRO A 166 -41.61 -1.80 -7.63
CA PRO A 166 -42.22 -0.96 -8.67
C PRO A 166 -42.84 0.33 -8.09
N GLY A 167 -42.88 1.40 -8.90
CA GLY A 167 -43.62 2.65 -8.64
C GLY A 167 -42.75 3.90 -8.41
N GLY A 168 -43.27 5.11 -8.64
CA GLY A 168 -42.51 6.36 -8.44
C GLY A 168 -41.21 6.46 -9.25
N SER A 169 -40.35 7.42 -8.92
CA SER A 169 -39.00 7.57 -9.48
C SER A 169 -37.98 6.67 -8.77
N ILE A 170 -36.86 6.34 -9.44
CA ILE A 170 -35.74 5.60 -8.84
C ILE A 170 -35.29 6.25 -7.52
N SER A 171 -35.16 7.58 -7.48
CA SER A 171 -34.71 8.31 -6.29
C SER A 171 -35.66 8.15 -5.10
N GLU A 172 -36.97 8.28 -5.31
CA GLU A 172 -37.97 8.10 -4.25
C GLU A 172 -37.94 6.68 -3.69
N ARG A 173 -37.85 5.69 -4.58
CA ARG A 173 -37.79 4.28 -4.20
C ARG A 173 -36.51 3.93 -3.46
N PHE A 174 -35.37 4.44 -3.91
CA PHE A 174 -34.10 4.25 -3.23
C PHE A 174 -34.12 4.91 -1.84
N GLY A 175 -34.68 6.12 -1.72
CA GLY A 175 -34.89 6.78 -0.43
C GLY A 175 -35.80 5.98 0.51
N TRP A 176 -36.89 5.42 0.00
CA TRP A 176 -37.76 4.51 0.77
C TRP A 176 -37.00 3.25 1.22
N PHE A 177 -36.23 2.63 0.33
CA PHE A 177 -35.41 1.46 0.66
C PHE A 177 -34.41 1.80 1.78
N GLN A 178 -33.68 2.91 1.67
CA GLN A 178 -32.74 3.37 2.68
C GLN A 178 -33.43 3.69 4.03
N SER A 179 -34.68 4.18 4.01
CA SER A 179 -35.42 4.48 5.24
C SER A 179 -35.64 3.26 6.13
N GLY A 180 -35.67 2.05 5.56
CA GLY A 180 -35.76 0.79 6.30
C GLY A 180 -34.52 0.46 7.13
N TYR A 181 -33.40 1.14 6.90
CA TYR A 181 -32.12 0.93 7.59
C TYR A 181 -31.77 2.04 8.59
N VAL A 182 -32.66 3.01 8.80
CA VAL A 182 -32.45 4.08 9.77
C VAL A 182 -32.50 3.50 11.19
N ILE A 183 -31.39 3.60 11.91
CA ILE A 183 -31.31 3.18 13.31
C ILE A 183 -31.85 4.33 14.18
N PRO A 184 -32.87 4.09 15.04
CA PRO A 184 -33.32 5.10 15.98
C PRO A 184 -32.18 5.59 16.88
N PRO A 185 -32.07 6.90 17.18
CA PRO A 185 -30.95 7.44 17.96
C PRO A 185 -30.73 6.75 19.31
N ASP A 186 -31.81 6.38 20.00
CA ASP A 186 -31.80 5.66 21.28
C ASP A 186 -31.29 4.21 21.18
N ARG A 187 -31.13 3.68 19.96
CA ARG A 187 -30.64 2.32 19.68
C ARG A 187 -29.26 2.28 19.02
N LEU A 188 -28.68 3.42 18.68
CA LEU A 188 -27.39 3.50 17.99
C LEU A 188 -26.30 2.72 18.76
N ASP A 189 -26.12 3.03 20.04
CA ASP A 189 -25.14 2.38 20.91
C ASP A 189 -25.27 0.85 20.92
N ALA A 190 -26.48 0.35 21.14
CA ALA A 190 -26.75 -1.08 21.20
C ALA A 190 -26.46 -1.79 19.86
N VAL A 191 -26.85 -1.18 18.74
CA VAL A 191 -26.64 -1.76 17.41
C VAL A 191 -25.16 -1.79 17.05
N PHE A 192 -24.45 -0.67 17.22
CA PHE A 192 -23.03 -0.59 16.92
C PHE A 192 -22.20 -1.49 17.85
N THR A 193 -22.48 -1.50 19.16
CA THR A 193 -21.80 -2.40 20.10
C THR A 193 -21.94 -3.87 19.67
N ARG A 194 -23.14 -4.28 19.25
CA ARG A 194 -23.36 -5.65 18.76
C ARG A 194 -22.59 -5.91 17.46
N ALA A 195 -22.61 -4.98 16.52
CA ALA A 195 -21.90 -5.11 15.24
C ALA A 195 -20.38 -5.22 15.45
N ILE A 196 -19.81 -4.35 16.29
CA ILE A 196 -18.37 -4.35 16.64
C ILE A 196 -17.98 -5.69 17.25
N LYS A 197 -18.76 -6.19 18.21
CA LYS A 197 -18.50 -7.48 18.85
C LYS A 197 -18.47 -8.62 17.83
N GLU A 198 -19.48 -8.68 16.95
CA GLU A 198 -19.56 -9.72 15.91
C GLU A 198 -18.39 -9.62 14.91
N CYS A 199 -18.05 -8.41 14.47
CA CYS A 199 -16.91 -8.18 13.60
C CYS A 199 -15.61 -8.66 14.26
N ARG A 200 -15.36 -8.30 15.53
CA ARG A 200 -14.17 -8.75 16.27
C ARG A 200 -14.12 -10.27 16.40
N GLU A 201 -15.24 -10.90 16.76
CA GLU A 201 -15.32 -12.36 16.89
C GLU A 201 -15.03 -13.09 15.57
N ARG A 202 -15.41 -12.53 14.42
CA ARG A 202 -15.10 -13.09 13.11
C ARG A 202 -13.65 -12.83 12.69
N THR A 203 -13.15 -11.63 12.93
CA THR A 203 -11.77 -11.24 12.61
C THR A 203 -10.77 -12.11 13.37
N LEU A 204 -10.98 -12.34 14.67
CA LEU A 204 -10.10 -13.17 15.50
C LEU A 204 -10.01 -14.64 15.06
N ARG A 205 -10.92 -15.12 14.20
CA ARG A 205 -10.85 -16.46 13.61
C ARG A 205 -9.95 -16.51 12.37
N GLN A 206 -9.61 -15.36 11.79
CA GLN A 206 -8.88 -15.24 10.53
C GLN A 206 -7.51 -14.57 10.71
N VAL A 207 -7.39 -13.67 11.68
CA VAL A 207 -6.20 -12.83 11.89
C VAL A 207 -5.91 -12.74 13.39
N GLU A 208 -4.65 -12.93 13.76
CA GLU A 208 -4.16 -12.63 15.11
C GLU A 208 -4.00 -11.11 15.26
N LEU A 209 -4.60 -10.56 16.31
CA LEU A 209 -4.50 -9.13 16.62
C LEU A 209 -3.43 -8.89 17.68
N PRO A 210 -2.74 -7.74 17.65
CA PRO A 210 -1.77 -7.37 18.69
C PRO A 210 -2.38 -7.37 20.09
N ASP A 211 -1.55 -7.68 21.08
CA ASP A 211 -1.95 -7.62 22.49
C ASP A 211 -2.44 -6.22 22.85
N GLY A 212 -3.63 -6.15 23.46
CA GLY A 212 -4.23 -4.89 23.89
C GLY A 212 -4.92 -4.08 22.78
N GLU A 213 -5.06 -4.61 21.57
CA GLU A 213 -5.82 -3.94 20.50
C GLU A 213 -7.27 -3.66 20.93
N ASN A 214 -7.61 -2.37 20.98
CA ASN A 214 -8.91 -1.86 21.36
C ASN A 214 -9.17 -0.49 20.71
N PHE A 215 -10.43 -0.15 20.52
CA PHE A 215 -10.86 1.20 20.15
C PHE A 215 -12.12 1.58 20.93
N VAL A 216 -12.41 2.87 21.01
CA VAL A 216 -13.61 3.41 21.64
C VAL A 216 -14.47 4.00 20.54
N LEU A 217 -15.77 3.69 20.57
CA LEU A 217 -16.74 4.31 19.68
C LEU A 217 -17.18 5.65 20.27
N GLU A 218 -17.07 6.71 19.48
CA GLU A 218 -17.52 8.06 19.82
C GLU A 218 -18.60 8.51 18.82
N TYR A 219 -19.54 9.35 19.26
CA TYR A 219 -20.70 9.84 18.50
C TYR A 219 -20.77 11.37 18.49
#